data_AF-A0A7S2VVG5-F1
#
_entry.id   AF-A0A7S2VVG5-F1
#
_cell.length_a   1.000
_cell.length_b   1.000
_cell.length_c   1.000
_cell.angle_alpha   90.00
_cell.angle_beta   90.00
_cell.angle_gamma   90.00
#
_symmetry.space_group_name_H-M   'P 1'
#
loop_
_entity.id
_entity.type
_entity.pdbx_description
1 polymer ?
#
loop_
_entity_poly.entity_id
_entity_poly.type
_entity_poly.pdbx_seq_one_letter_code
_entity_poly.pdbx_strand_id
1 'polypeptide(L)'
;FFYMMKGSMVLKVLEGGKHRSIEIKEGETFLLPAHVPHSPQRFPDSLGLVIERERVEGEIDAMQWFVPGSTDVLWRRTFVCRDLGKDLVPIVTAFKASVEAKTKKRREAGARGEDGKLSIMPLKESIDTEAKLGDPKCISSWLESKSEDFKIKEMYKGKDFLVRCGTGVGKVEKLAYSGESYYYLLTGTAELTSSSVQHKVKLSPQSMVVID
;
A
#
# COMPACT_ATOMS: atom_id res chain seq x y z
N PHE A 1 -2.28 1.45 2.18
CA PHE A 1 -3.75 1.25 2.12
C PHE A 1 -4.17 1.16 0.66
N PHE A 2 -5.10 0.27 0.32
CA PHE A 2 -5.66 0.08 -1.01
C PHE A 2 -7.18 0.31 -0.99
N TYR A 3 -7.71 0.95 -2.02
CA TYR A 3 -9.14 1.08 -2.27
C TYR A 3 -9.43 1.02 -3.77
N MET A 4 -10.24 0.06 -4.22
CA MET A 4 -10.65 -0.02 -5.62
C MET A 4 -11.92 0.79 -5.87
N MET A 5 -11.76 1.93 -6.54
CA MET A 5 -12.87 2.83 -6.90
C MET A 5 -13.62 2.36 -8.13
N LYS A 6 -12.92 1.69 -9.06
CA LYS A 6 -13.49 1.08 -10.26
C LYS A 6 -12.75 -0.22 -10.60
N GLY A 7 -13.48 -1.27 -10.95
CA GLY A 7 -12.93 -2.58 -11.31
C GLY A 7 -12.22 -3.27 -10.14
N SER A 8 -11.42 -4.29 -10.45
CA SER A 8 -10.69 -5.09 -9.46
C SER A 8 -9.18 -5.06 -9.67
N MET A 9 -8.45 -5.53 -8.68
CA MET A 9 -7.03 -5.85 -8.77
C MET A 9 -6.71 -7.14 -8.02
N VAL A 10 -5.57 -7.74 -8.31
CA VAL A 10 -5.02 -8.84 -7.52
C VAL A 10 -3.72 -8.39 -6.86
N LEU A 11 -3.68 -8.40 -5.53
CA LEU A 11 -2.46 -8.19 -4.76
C LEU A 11 -1.85 -9.56 -4.42
N LYS A 12 -0.77 -9.93 -5.12
CA LYS A 12 0.00 -11.13 -4.77
C LYS A 12 0.86 -10.81 -3.56
N VAL A 13 0.84 -11.65 -2.54
CA VAL A 13 1.56 -11.45 -1.28
C VAL A 13 2.25 -12.73 -0.85
N LEU A 14 3.22 -12.60 0.06
CA LEU A 14 3.81 -13.73 0.77
C LEU A 14 3.24 -13.76 2.19
N GLU A 15 2.44 -14.78 2.49
CA GLU A 15 1.71 -14.96 3.75
C GLU A 15 1.99 -16.37 4.30
N GLY A 16 2.43 -16.46 5.56
CA GLY A 16 2.78 -17.74 6.19
C GLY A 16 3.77 -18.58 5.36
N GLY A 17 4.76 -17.92 4.75
CA GLY A 17 5.74 -18.57 3.87
C GLY A 17 5.20 -19.07 2.52
N LYS A 18 3.99 -18.65 2.11
CA LYS A 18 3.34 -19.08 0.86
C LYS A 18 2.87 -17.90 0.03
N HIS A 19 2.84 -18.07 -1.29
CA HIS A 19 2.21 -17.09 -2.17
C HIS A 19 0.69 -17.15 -2.01
N ARG A 20 0.06 -16.01 -1.73
CA ARG A 20 -1.39 -15.82 -1.74
C ARG A 20 -1.75 -14.74 -2.75
N SER A 21 -2.85 -14.91 -3.46
CA SER A 21 -3.44 -13.87 -4.30
C SER A 21 -4.66 -13.31 -3.60
N ILE A 22 -4.63 -12.02 -3.26
CA ILE A 22 -5.76 -11.31 -2.65
C ILE A 22 -6.46 -10.53 -3.77
N GLU A 23 -7.66 -10.96 -4.15
CA GLU A 23 -8.51 -10.18 -5.04
C GLU A 23 -9.15 -9.04 -4.25
N ILE A 24 -8.97 -7.80 -4.71
CA ILE A 24 -9.60 -6.60 -4.15
C ILE A 24 -10.56 -6.08 -5.22
N LYS A 25 -11.86 -6.20 -4.98
CA LYS A 25 -12.93 -5.86 -5.92
C LYS A 25 -13.34 -4.40 -5.80
N GLU A 26 -14.11 -3.93 -6.77
CA GLU A 26 -14.67 -2.58 -6.75
C GLU A 26 -15.44 -2.34 -5.44
N GLY A 27 -15.23 -1.17 -4.82
CA GLY A 27 -15.80 -0.84 -3.51
C GLY A 27 -15.05 -1.45 -2.33
N GLU A 28 -14.10 -2.37 -2.54
CA GLU A 28 -13.32 -2.99 -1.47
C GLU A 28 -12.06 -2.22 -1.14
N THR A 29 -11.72 -2.27 0.14
CA THR A 29 -10.51 -1.71 0.72
C THR A 29 -9.67 -2.80 1.35
N PHE A 30 -8.36 -2.56 1.45
CA PHE A 30 -7.43 -3.47 2.09
C PHE A 30 -6.27 -2.70 2.73
N LEU A 31 -5.92 -3.02 3.99
CA LEU A 31 -4.72 -2.49 4.64
C LEU A 31 -3.65 -3.58 4.67
N LEU A 32 -2.56 -3.34 3.94
CA LEU A 32 -1.38 -4.19 3.98
C LEU A 32 -0.47 -3.77 5.16
N PRO A 33 -0.11 -4.68 6.07
CA PRO A 33 0.87 -4.43 7.13
C PRO A 33 2.28 -4.15 6.58
N ALA A 34 3.14 -3.59 7.43
CA ALA A 34 4.55 -3.35 7.09
C ALA A 34 5.29 -4.66 6.78
N HIS A 35 6.31 -4.57 5.92
CA HIS A 35 7.28 -5.64 5.62
C HIS A 35 6.72 -6.88 4.93
N VAL A 36 5.45 -6.87 4.51
CA VAL A 36 4.86 -7.95 3.71
C VAL A 36 5.24 -7.77 2.23
N PRO A 37 5.96 -8.74 1.61
CA PRO A 37 6.26 -8.69 0.19
C PRO A 37 4.96 -8.73 -0.60
N HIS A 38 4.81 -7.80 -1.53
CA HIS A 38 3.58 -7.67 -2.31
C HIS A 38 3.88 -7.30 -3.76
N SER A 39 3.01 -7.72 -4.67
CA SER A 39 3.11 -7.48 -6.11
C SER A 39 1.72 -7.18 -6.68
N PRO A 40 1.38 -5.89 -6.86
CA PRO A 40 0.06 -5.48 -7.36
C PRO A 40 -0.10 -5.83 -8.85
N GLN A 41 -1.20 -6.49 -9.20
CA GLN A 41 -1.61 -6.81 -10.56
C GLN A 41 -2.88 -6.02 -10.86
N ARG A 42 -2.82 -5.10 -11.83
CA ARG A 42 -3.94 -4.25 -12.23
C ARG A 42 -4.50 -4.71 -13.58
N PHE A 43 -5.81 -4.56 -13.76
CA PHE A 43 -6.50 -4.91 -15.00
C PHE A 43 -6.89 -3.65 -15.79
N PRO A 44 -7.14 -3.76 -17.11
CA PRO A 44 -7.68 -2.66 -17.91
C PRO A 44 -8.96 -2.07 -17.29
N ASP A 45 -9.22 -0.80 -17.59
CA ASP A 45 -10.42 -0.06 -17.17
C ASP A 45 -10.68 0.02 -15.66
N SER A 46 -9.66 -0.22 -14.83
CA SER A 46 -9.72 -0.14 -13.37
C SER A 46 -9.11 1.16 -12.81
N LEU A 47 -9.59 1.59 -11.65
CA LEU A 47 -9.08 2.73 -10.88
C LEU A 47 -8.95 2.34 -9.41
N GLY A 48 -7.73 2.41 -8.87
CA GLY A 48 -7.45 2.09 -7.47
C GLY A 48 -6.61 3.17 -6.80
N LEU A 49 -7.06 3.60 -5.63
CA LEU A 49 -6.34 4.49 -4.73
C LEU A 49 -5.36 3.68 -3.88
N VAL A 50 -4.13 4.17 -3.81
CA VAL A 50 -3.10 3.69 -2.88
C VAL A 50 -2.63 4.86 -2.05
N ILE A 51 -2.64 4.69 -0.73
CA ILE A 51 -2.05 5.64 0.21
C ILE A 51 -0.91 4.93 0.93
N GLU A 52 0.28 5.49 0.78
CA GLU A 52 1.52 5.17 1.48
C GLU A 52 2.01 6.44 2.19
N ARG A 53 3.02 6.32 3.06
CA ARG A 53 3.62 7.47 3.74
C ARG A 53 5.04 7.70 3.24
N GLU A 54 5.53 8.91 3.45
CA GLU A 54 6.96 9.17 3.35
C GLU A 54 7.73 8.29 4.33
N ARG A 55 8.92 7.87 3.89
CA ARG A 55 9.82 7.04 4.68
C ARG A 55 10.50 7.94 5.70
N VAL A 56 10.57 7.51 6.96
CA VAL A 56 11.39 8.22 7.95
C VAL A 56 12.87 7.90 7.71
N GLU A 57 13.75 8.75 8.22
CA GLU A 57 15.19 8.57 8.00
C GLU A 57 15.67 7.20 8.46
N GLY A 58 16.37 6.50 7.56
CA GLY A 58 16.92 5.17 7.82
C GLY A 58 16.02 4.00 7.43
N GLU A 59 14.76 4.22 7.03
CA GLU A 59 13.95 3.16 6.41
C GLU A 59 14.45 2.81 5.01
N ILE A 60 14.45 1.51 4.70
CA ILE A 60 15.00 0.96 3.46
C ILE A 60 13.94 0.09 2.78
N ASP A 61 13.55 0.48 1.57
CA ASP A 61 12.69 -0.31 0.72
C ASP A 61 13.51 -1.40 0.01
N ALA A 62 12.82 -2.47 -0.40
CA ALA A 62 13.41 -3.55 -1.17
C ALA A 62 12.49 -3.95 -2.32
N MET A 63 13.08 -4.18 -3.50
CA MET A 63 12.38 -4.80 -4.63
C MET A 63 13.04 -6.14 -4.93
N GLN A 64 12.23 -7.19 -4.99
CA GLN A 64 12.71 -8.56 -5.15
C GLN A 64 11.87 -9.38 -6.12
N TRP A 65 12.55 -10.34 -6.75
CA TRP A 65 11.96 -11.37 -7.60
C TRP A 65 12.20 -12.72 -6.94
N PHE A 66 11.27 -13.65 -7.17
CA PHE A 66 11.36 -15.01 -6.65
C PHE A 66 11.73 -16.00 -7.76
N VAL A 67 12.34 -17.12 -7.38
CA VAL A 67 12.52 -18.26 -8.27
C VAL A 67 11.12 -18.79 -8.61
N PRO A 68 10.80 -19.01 -9.91
CA PRO A 68 9.47 -19.45 -10.32
C PRO A 68 8.97 -20.67 -9.53
N GLY A 69 7.73 -20.62 -9.04
CA GLY A 69 7.12 -21.72 -8.30
C GLY A 69 7.58 -21.88 -6.85
N SER A 70 8.37 -20.94 -6.31
CA SER A 70 8.92 -21.01 -4.95
C SER A 70 8.81 -19.67 -4.21
N THR A 71 9.11 -19.68 -2.92
CA THR A 71 9.30 -18.47 -2.09
C THR A 71 10.76 -18.05 -1.96
N ASP A 72 11.65 -18.71 -2.70
CA ASP A 72 13.07 -18.40 -2.73
C ASP A 72 13.34 -17.09 -3.50
N VAL A 73 13.99 -16.11 -2.88
CA VAL A 73 14.39 -14.85 -3.53
C VAL A 73 15.40 -15.10 -4.65
N LEU A 74 15.07 -14.85 -5.91
CA LEU A 74 15.98 -14.94 -7.05
C LEU A 74 16.95 -13.75 -7.10
N TRP A 75 16.43 -12.54 -6.90
CA TRP A 75 17.18 -11.30 -7.05
C TRP A 75 16.55 -10.21 -6.18
N ARG A 76 17.37 -9.32 -5.60
CA ARG A 76 16.91 -8.22 -4.76
C ARG A 76 17.82 -7.01 -4.84
N ARG A 77 17.22 -5.82 -4.84
CA ARG A 77 17.88 -4.55 -4.52
C ARG A 77 17.20 -3.92 -3.31
N THR A 78 18.02 -3.22 -2.52
CA THR A 78 17.58 -2.37 -1.42
C THR A 78 17.93 -0.93 -1.75
N PHE A 79 17.08 0.01 -1.34
CA PHE A 79 17.22 1.43 -1.68
C PHE A 79 16.50 2.32 -0.67
N VAL A 80 16.95 3.57 -0.57
CA VAL A 80 16.21 4.62 0.16
C VAL A 80 15.16 5.16 -0.81
N CYS A 81 13.88 4.96 -0.50
CA CYS A 81 12.78 5.42 -1.35
C CYS A 81 12.50 6.91 -1.09
N ARG A 82 12.71 7.75 -2.10
CA ARG A 82 12.34 9.18 -2.10
C ARG A 82 11.21 9.49 -3.06
N ASP A 83 11.25 8.86 -4.24
CA ASP A 83 10.19 8.91 -5.25
C ASP A 83 10.03 7.50 -5.80
N LEU A 84 9.05 6.77 -5.28
CA LEU A 84 8.85 5.36 -5.61
C LEU A 84 8.73 5.13 -7.14
N GLY A 85 8.05 6.04 -7.84
CA GLY A 85 7.87 5.94 -9.29
C GLY A 85 9.19 6.02 -10.05
N LYS A 86 10.08 6.94 -9.65
CA LYS A 86 11.39 7.12 -10.28
C LYS A 86 12.41 6.09 -9.80
N ASP A 87 12.43 5.78 -8.52
CA ASP A 87 13.46 4.94 -7.87
C ASP A 87 13.35 3.46 -8.29
N LEU A 88 12.15 3.00 -8.66
CA LEU A 88 11.95 1.63 -9.14
C LEU A 88 12.45 1.40 -10.57
N VAL A 89 12.45 2.42 -11.45
CA VAL A 89 12.85 2.30 -12.86
C VAL A 89 14.27 1.71 -13.03
N PRO A 90 15.32 2.25 -12.38
CA PRO A 90 16.67 1.69 -12.51
C PRO A 90 16.77 0.28 -11.94
N ILE A 91 16.00 -0.05 -10.90
CA ILE A 91 16.00 -1.39 -10.28
C ILE A 91 15.41 -2.42 -11.23
N VAL A 92 14.24 -2.13 -11.81
CA VAL A 92 13.59 -3.00 -12.80
C VAL A 92 14.47 -3.17 -14.03
N THR A 93 15.11 -2.10 -14.49
CA THR A 93 16.03 -2.14 -15.64
C THR A 93 17.22 -3.03 -15.35
N ALA A 94 17.85 -2.88 -14.18
CA ALA A 94 18.96 -3.73 -13.76
C ALA A 94 18.56 -5.20 -13.64
N PHE A 95 17.37 -5.51 -13.09
CA PHE A 95 16.88 -6.88 -13.07
C PHE A 95 16.69 -7.43 -14.49
N LYS A 96 16.02 -6.70 -15.39
CA LYS A 96 15.79 -7.15 -16.78
C LYS A 96 17.10 -7.43 -17.54
N ALA A 97 18.17 -6.67 -17.27
CA ALA A 97 19.48 -6.88 -17.88
C ALA A 97 20.27 -8.06 -17.26
N SER A 98 19.91 -8.48 -16.04
CA SER A 98 20.65 -9.47 -15.26
C SER A 98 20.64 -10.89 -15.85
N VAL A 99 21.66 -11.67 -15.49
CA VAL A 99 21.74 -13.10 -15.84
C VAL A 99 20.62 -13.90 -15.16
N GLU A 100 20.22 -13.48 -13.96
CA GLU A 100 19.15 -14.09 -13.17
C GLU A 100 17.80 -13.95 -13.86
N ALA A 101 17.51 -12.80 -14.47
CA ALA A 101 16.30 -12.63 -15.26
C ALA A 101 16.28 -13.52 -16.51
N LYS A 102 17.44 -13.72 -17.16
CA LYS A 102 17.59 -14.56 -18.36
C LYS A 102 17.50 -16.05 -18.05
N THR A 103 18.18 -16.49 -16.99
CA THR A 103 18.35 -17.92 -16.66
C THR A 103 17.33 -18.44 -15.64
N LYS A 104 16.65 -17.54 -14.91
CA LYS A 104 15.82 -17.86 -13.74
C LYS A 104 16.56 -18.58 -12.62
N LYS A 105 17.89 -18.45 -12.57
CA LYS A 105 18.76 -19.08 -11.57
C LYS A 105 19.53 -18.01 -10.80
N ARG A 106 19.77 -18.28 -9.51
CA ARG A 106 20.69 -17.48 -8.69
C ARG A 106 22.12 -17.67 -9.18
N ARG A 107 22.95 -16.64 -9.01
CA ARG A 107 24.41 -16.80 -9.09
C ARG A 107 24.91 -17.51 -7.84
N GLU A 108 26.15 -17.99 -7.90
CA GLU A 108 26.85 -18.52 -6.72
C GLU A 108 26.91 -17.47 -5.60
N ALA A 109 26.93 -17.93 -4.35
CA ALA A 109 26.99 -17.04 -3.20
C ALA A 109 28.25 -16.16 -3.26
N GLY A 110 28.07 -14.85 -3.13
CA GLY A 110 29.15 -13.86 -3.22
C GLY A 110 29.50 -13.41 -4.64
N ALA A 111 29.00 -14.08 -5.69
CA ALA A 111 29.21 -13.67 -7.06
C ALA A 111 28.53 -12.32 -7.36
N ARG A 112 29.22 -11.49 -8.15
CA ARG A 112 28.79 -10.14 -8.52
C ARG A 112 28.46 -10.06 -10.00
N GLY A 113 27.58 -9.13 -10.36
CA GLY A 113 27.23 -8.85 -11.75
C GLY A 113 28.21 -7.91 -12.42
N GLU A 114 27.93 -7.62 -13.69
CA GLU A 114 28.59 -6.54 -14.43
C GLU A 114 28.42 -5.18 -13.74
N ASP A 115 27.32 -5.00 -12.98
CA ASP A 115 27.09 -3.84 -12.13
C ASP A 115 27.88 -3.84 -10.81
N GLY A 116 28.72 -4.85 -10.57
CA GLY A 116 29.49 -5.04 -9.35
C GLY A 116 28.65 -5.42 -8.12
N LYS A 117 27.34 -5.67 -8.27
CA LYS A 117 26.42 -5.94 -7.15
C LYS A 117 26.07 -7.42 -7.02
N LEU A 118 25.73 -7.84 -5.80
CA LEU A 118 25.22 -9.17 -5.49
C LEU A 118 23.85 -9.41 -6.14
N SER A 119 23.47 -10.68 -6.33
CA SER A 119 22.12 -11.02 -6.81
C SER A 119 21.07 -10.60 -5.80
N ILE A 120 21.35 -10.84 -4.53
CA ILE A 120 20.47 -10.57 -3.41
C ILE A 120 21.19 -9.63 -2.46
N MET A 121 20.85 -8.34 -2.51
CA MET A 121 21.37 -7.39 -1.52
C MET A 121 20.83 -7.73 -0.12
N PRO A 122 21.60 -7.55 0.97
CA PRO A 122 21.11 -7.79 2.31
C PRO A 122 19.99 -6.80 2.66
N LEU A 123 19.05 -7.24 3.51
CA LEU A 123 18.05 -6.35 4.08
C LEU A 123 18.61 -5.71 5.35
N LYS A 124 18.16 -4.48 5.63
CA LYS A 124 18.36 -3.86 6.93
C LYS A 124 17.39 -4.43 7.98
N GLU A 125 16.16 -4.71 7.56
CA GLU A 125 15.08 -5.19 8.43
C GLU A 125 14.49 -6.50 7.91
N SER A 126 13.97 -7.34 8.80
CA SER A 126 13.37 -8.62 8.43
C SER A 126 12.08 -8.42 7.64
N ILE A 127 11.93 -9.18 6.56
CA ILE A 127 10.64 -9.34 5.87
C ILE A 127 9.68 -10.08 6.80
N ASP A 128 8.44 -9.61 6.87
CA ASP A 128 7.37 -10.34 7.53
C ASP A 128 6.81 -11.40 6.57
N THR A 129 7.17 -12.65 6.84
CA THR A 129 6.67 -13.82 6.09
C THR A 129 5.62 -14.60 6.87
N GLU A 130 5.32 -14.19 8.12
CA GLU A 130 4.41 -14.88 9.04
C GLU A 130 3.11 -14.11 9.27
N ALA A 131 3.03 -12.88 8.74
CA ALA A 131 1.83 -12.05 8.74
C ALA A 131 0.59 -12.88 8.40
N LYS A 132 -0.48 -12.67 9.19
CA LYS A 132 -1.81 -13.18 8.89
C LYS A 132 -2.65 -12.02 8.39
N LEU A 133 -2.92 -12.02 7.09
CA LEU A 133 -3.64 -10.98 6.39
C LEU A 133 -5.13 -11.29 6.42
N GLY A 134 -5.92 -10.32 6.87
CA GLY A 134 -7.37 -10.38 6.74
C GLY A 134 -7.81 -10.32 5.28
N ASP A 135 -9.12 -10.37 5.06
CA ASP A 135 -9.70 -10.19 3.74
C ASP A 135 -10.00 -8.71 3.44
N PRO A 136 -10.06 -8.33 2.15
CA PRO A 136 -10.61 -7.03 1.75
C PRO A 136 -12.01 -6.82 2.30
N LYS A 137 -12.34 -5.56 2.59
CA LYS A 137 -13.65 -5.16 3.14
C LYS A 137 -14.34 -4.23 2.16
N CYS A 138 -15.55 -4.58 1.73
CA CYS A 138 -16.46 -3.67 1.02
C CYS A 138 -16.79 -2.47 1.91
N ILE A 139 -16.48 -1.26 1.46
CA ILE A 139 -16.65 -0.05 2.28
C ILE A 139 -18.12 0.24 2.57
N SER A 140 -19.00 0.06 1.59
CA SER A 140 -20.45 0.30 1.75
C SER A 140 -21.07 -0.66 2.74
N SER A 141 -20.86 -1.97 2.56
CA SER A 141 -21.38 -2.99 3.48
C SER A 141 -20.77 -2.84 4.88
N TRP A 142 -19.50 -2.44 4.98
CA TRP A 142 -18.89 -2.14 6.27
C TRP A 142 -19.56 -0.96 6.95
N LEU A 143 -19.83 0.14 6.24
CA LEU A 143 -20.52 1.32 6.76
C LEU A 143 -21.96 1.01 7.20
N GLU A 144 -22.71 0.26 6.39
CA GLU A 144 -24.07 -0.20 6.70
C GLU A 144 -24.11 -1.03 7.98
N SER A 145 -23.13 -1.92 8.18
CA SER A 145 -23.01 -2.72 9.41
C SER A 145 -22.74 -1.89 10.69
N LYS A 146 -22.62 -0.56 10.55
CA LYS A 146 -22.26 0.37 11.62
C LYS A 146 -23.23 1.55 11.77
N SER A 147 -24.33 1.58 11.02
CA SER A 147 -25.12 2.78 10.69
C SER A 147 -26.14 3.25 11.72
N GLU A 148 -26.16 2.72 12.94
CA GLU A 148 -27.20 3.07 13.94
C GLU A 148 -27.16 4.55 14.39
N ASP A 149 -26.01 5.24 14.26
CA ASP A 149 -25.83 6.68 14.47
C ASP A 149 -24.66 7.21 13.62
N PHE A 150 -24.63 8.52 13.31
CA PHE A 150 -23.44 9.14 12.72
C PHE A 150 -22.24 9.02 13.67
N LYS A 151 -21.36 8.07 13.37
CA LYS A 151 -20.13 7.81 14.12
C LYS A 151 -19.03 7.46 13.13
N ILE A 152 -17.91 8.19 13.22
CA ILE A 152 -16.67 7.80 12.56
C ILE A 152 -16.05 6.66 13.37
N LYS A 153 -15.93 5.48 12.77
CA LYS A 153 -15.38 4.28 13.40
C LYS A 153 -14.06 3.86 12.75
N GLU A 154 -13.21 3.21 13.52
CA GLU A 154 -11.94 2.67 13.02
C GLU A 154 -12.20 1.44 12.15
N MET A 155 -11.83 1.52 10.87
CA MET A 155 -11.95 0.42 9.92
C MET A 155 -10.66 -0.42 9.88
N TYR A 156 -9.52 0.26 9.94
CA TYR A 156 -8.20 -0.34 10.06
C TYR A 156 -7.30 0.48 10.99
N LYS A 157 -6.48 -0.22 11.78
CA LYS A 157 -5.47 0.37 12.64
C LYS A 157 -4.18 -0.44 12.51
N GLY A 158 -3.17 0.18 11.92
CA GLY A 158 -1.79 -0.31 11.88
C GLY A 158 -0.90 0.52 12.81
N LYS A 159 0.41 0.23 12.78
CA LYS A 159 1.42 1.01 13.52
C LYS A 159 1.48 2.46 13.04
N ASP A 160 1.51 2.65 11.72
CA ASP A 160 1.71 3.95 11.08
C ASP A 160 0.47 4.48 10.34
N PHE A 161 -0.60 3.69 10.28
CA PHE A 161 -1.81 4.01 9.53
C PHE A 161 -3.07 3.85 10.38
N LEU A 162 -3.98 4.81 10.29
CA LEU A 162 -5.30 4.74 10.88
C LEU A 162 -6.34 5.14 9.85
N VAL A 163 -7.17 4.18 9.45
CA VAL A 163 -8.26 4.40 8.50
C VAL A 163 -9.57 4.36 9.24
N ARG A 164 -10.35 5.43 9.09
CA ARG A 164 -11.67 5.55 9.68
C ARG A 164 -12.70 5.86 8.63
N CYS A 165 -13.88 5.32 8.82
CA CYS A 165 -15.01 5.58 7.94
C CYS A 165 -16.23 5.91 8.80
N GLY A 166 -17.09 6.78 8.30
CA GLY A 166 -18.35 7.15 8.94
C GLY A 166 -19.41 7.42 7.87
N THR A 167 -20.67 7.25 8.25
CA THR A 167 -21.84 7.54 7.42
C THR A 167 -22.93 8.19 8.27
N GLY A 168 -23.83 8.94 7.63
CA GLY A 168 -24.88 9.71 8.27
C GLY A 168 -24.62 11.22 8.29
N VAL A 169 -25.54 11.97 8.91
CA VAL A 169 -25.46 13.41 9.06
C VAL A 169 -24.93 13.75 10.45
N GLY A 170 -23.87 14.53 10.52
CA GLY A 170 -23.35 15.02 11.80
C GLY A 170 -22.07 15.83 11.66
N LYS A 171 -21.47 16.14 12.81
CA LYS A 171 -20.24 16.92 12.93
C LYS A 171 -19.24 16.14 13.77
N VAL A 172 -17.98 16.12 13.35
CA VAL A 172 -16.87 15.65 14.18
C VAL A 172 -15.92 16.80 14.38
N GLU A 173 -15.66 17.13 15.65
CA GLU A 173 -14.59 18.03 16.05
C GLU A 173 -13.46 17.17 16.58
N LYS A 174 -12.24 17.37 16.07
CA LYS A 174 -11.09 16.66 16.62
C LYS A 174 -9.86 17.56 16.71
N LEU A 175 -9.19 17.40 17.84
CA LEU A 175 -7.95 18.07 18.19
C LEU A 175 -6.77 17.21 17.73
N ALA A 176 -6.39 17.39 16.46
CA ALA A 176 -5.13 16.97 15.84
C ALA A 176 -4.81 15.45 15.72
N TYR A 177 -4.14 15.12 14.61
CA TYR A 177 -3.37 13.89 14.44
C TYR A 177 -1.92 14.28 14.16
N SER A 178 -0.98 13.40 14.52
CA SER A 178 0.39 13.53 14.01
C SER A 178 0.45 13.00 12.58
N GLY A 179 0.88 13.84 11.64
CA GLY A 179 1.06 13.50 10.22
C GLY A 179 -0.14 13.90 9.34
N GLU A 180 0.02 13.68 8.03
CA GLU A 180 -0.97 14.06 7.02
C GLU A 180 -2.29 13.29 7.18
N SER A 181 -3.41 14.01 7.03
CA SER A 181 -4.76 13.48 7.10
C SER A 181 -5.47 13.60 5.74
N TYR A 182 -5.87 12.46 5.18
CA TYR A 182 -6.59 12.38 3.91
C TYR A 182 -8.09 12.21 4.18
N TYR A 183 -8.89 13.15 3.70
CA TYR A 183 -10.36 13.12 3.77
C TYR A 183 -10.92 12.84 2.38
N TYR A 184 -11.62 11.72 2.22
CA TYR A 184 -12.28 11.34 0.98
C TYR A 184 -13.79 11.23 1.19
N LEU A 185 -14.57 12.01 0.45
CA LEU A 185 -16.03 11.98 0.55
C LEU A 185 -16.59 10.98 -0.46
N LEU A 186 -17.11 9.85 0.00
CA LEU A 186 -17.70 8.83 -0.87
C LEU A 186 -18.99 9.34 -1.56
N THR A 187 -19.93 9.84 -0.76
CA THR A 187 -21.26 10.26 -1.20
C THR A 187 -21.76 11.45 -0.37
N GLY A 188 -22.73 12.20 -0.90
CA GLY A 188 -23.35 13.32 -0.20
C GLY A 188 -22.51 14.60 -0.25
N THR A 189 -22.59 15.40 0.80
CA THR A 189 -21.87 16.68 0.92
C THR A 189 -21.24 16.79 2.30
N ALA A 190 -20.05 17.39 2.37
CA ALA A 190 -19.40 17.69 3.64
C ALA A 190 -18.74 19.06 3.61
N GLU A 191 -18.54 19.63 4.78
CA GLU A 191 -17.76 20.85 4.98
C GLU A 191 -16.63 20.56 5.96
N LEU A 192 -15.44 21.04 5.63
CA LEU A 192 -14.23 20.82 6.40
C LEU A 192 -13.61 22.17 6.77
N THR A 193 -13.20 22.29 8.03
CA THR A 193 -12.42 23.43 8.54
C THR A 193 -11.23 22.89 9.31
N SER A 194 -10.05 23.49 9.13
CA SER A 194 -8.82 23.17 9.87
C SER A 194 -8.11 24.45 10.27
N SER A 195 -7.27 24.41 11.31
CA SER A 195 -6.36 25.52 11.63
C SER A 195 -5.40 25.85 10.49
N SER A 196 -5.01 24.85 9.68
CA SER A 196 -4.17 25.02 8.49
C SER A 196 -4.93 25.54 7.27
N VAL A 197 -6.27 25.58 7.31
CA VAL A 197 -7.11 26.06 6.20
C VAL A 197 -8.01 27.20 6.67
N GLN A 198 -7.64 28.44 6.35
CA GLN A 198 -8.33 29.66 6.82
C GLN A 198 -9.78 29.80 6.32
N HIS A 199 -10.19 29.01 5.33
CA HIS A 199 -11.53 29.02 4.77
C HIS A 199 -12.18 27.63 4.82
N LYS A 200 -13.50 27.61 4.96
CA LYS A 200 -14.29 26.39 4.94
C LYS A 200 -14.23 25.74 3.55
N VAL A 201 -13.78 24.49 3.49
CA VAL A 201 -13.71 23.69 2.25
C VAL A 201 -14.99 22.89 2.09
N LYS A 202 -15.70 23.09 0.97
CA LYS A 202 -16.87 22.28 0.61
C LYS A 202 -16.43 21.07 -0.20
N LEU A 203 -16.89 19.90 0.20
CA LEU A 203 -16.61 18.63 -0.47
C LEU A 203 -17.86 18.15 -1.21
N SER A 204 -17.69 17.81 -2.47
CA SER A 204 -18.68 17.07 -3.28
C SER A 204 -18.29 15.58 -3.34
N PRO A 205 -19.19 14.69 -3.79
CA PRO A 205 -18.86 13.27 -3.92
C PRO A 205 -17.57 13.05 -4.72
N GLN A 206 -16.75 12.11 -4.25
CA GLN A 206 -15.44 11.75 -4.78
C GLN A 206 -14.37 12.85 -4.66
N SER A 207 -14.64 13.93 -3.92
CA SER A 207 -13.61 14.90 -3.54
C SER A 207 -12.65 14.31 -2.51
N MET A 208 -11.36 14.63 -2.66
CA MET A 208 -10.32 14.34 -1.68
C MET A 208 -9.65 15.63 -1.23
N VAL A 209 -9.43 15.77 0.08
CA VAL A 209 -8.65 16.86 0.66
C VAL A 209 -7.59 16.29 1.59
N VAL A 210 -6.39 16.84 1.51
CA VAL A 210 -5.26 16.53 2.40
C VAL A 210 -5.08 17.70 3.35
N ILE A 211 -4.88 17.40 4.63
CA ILE A 211 -4.62 18.38 5.68
C ILE A 211 -3.39 17.93 6.46
N ASP A 212 -2.45 18.84 6.63
CA ASP A 212 -1.28 18.70 7.49
C ASP A 212 -1.54 19.27 8.89
#